data_AF-A0A924QIB8-F1
#
_entry.id   AF-A0A924QIB8-F1
#
_cell.length_a   1.000
_cell.length_b   1.000
_cell.length_c   1.000
_cell.angle_alpha   90.00
_cell.angle_beta   90.00
_cell.angle_gamma   90.00
#
_symmetry.space_group_name_H-M   'P 1'
#
loop_
_entity.id
_entity.type
_entity.pdbx_description
1 polymer ?
#
loop_
_entity_poly.entity_id
_entity_poly.type
_entity_poly.pdbx_seq_one_letter_code
_entity_poly.pdbx_strand_id
1 'polypeptide(L)' 'MKHPNLKRWLSSLVICVAILSGCASAPVPADYASQTPVLDLRTYFNGNITAHGVFTDRAGKV' A
#
# COMPACT_ATOMS: atom_id res chain seq x y z
N MET A 1 -40.83 1.59 -1.93
CA MET A 1 -39.92 1.78 -3.09
C MET A 1 -39.12 0.51 -3.31
N LYS A 2 -39.54 -0.34 -4.26
CA LYS A 2 -38.93 -1.66 -4.51
C LYS A 2 -37.90 -1.45 -5.62
N HIS A 3 -36.60 -1.47 -5.32
CA HIS A 3 -35.54 -1.26 -6.31
C HIS A 3 -35.32 -2.58 -7.10
N PRO A 4 -35.85 -2.73 -8.33
CA PRO A 4 -35.80 -4.01 -9.06
C PRO A 4 -34.39 -4.38 -9.55
N ASN A 5 -33.41 -3.48 -9.36
CA ASN A 5 -32.03 -3.64 -9.79
C ASN A 5 -31.04 -3.80 -8.61
N LEU A 6 -31.52 -4.02 -7.37
CA LEU A 6 -30.66 -4.11 -6.17
C LEU A 6 -29.54 -5.17 -6.33
N LYS A 7 -29.82 -6.30 -6.98
CA LYS A 7 -28.83 -7.34 -7.27
C LYS A 7 -27.71 -6.85 -8.18
N ARG A 8 -28.03 -6.04 -9.20
CA ARG A 8 -27.04 -5.45 -10.13
C ARG A 8 -26.17 -4.40 -9.43
N TRP A 9 -26.74 -3.64 -8.51
CA TRP A 9 -26.02 -2.66 -7.69
C TRP A 9 -25.07 -3.34 -6.69
N LEU A 10 -25.52 -4.44 -6.05
CA LEU A 10 -24.65 -5.25 -5.20
C LEU A 10 -23.45 -5.81 -5.97
N SER A 11 -23.67 -6.33 -7.18
CA SER A 11 -22.59 -6.86 -8.01
C SER A 11 -21.56 -5.80 -8.39
N SER A 12 -22.02 -4.59 -8.74
CA SER A 12 -21.13 -3.46 -9.04
C SER A 12 -20.28 -3.06 -7.83
N LEU A 13 -20.89 -3.00 -6.64
CA LEU A 13 -20.19 -2.65 -5.40
C LEU A 13 -19.08 -3.67 -5.07
N VAL A 14 -19.36 -4.96 -5.20
CA VAL A 14 -18.38 -6.03 -4.94
C VAL A 14 -17.17 -5.90 -5.87
N ILE A 15 -17.41 -5.63 -7.16
CA ILE A 15 -16.33 -5.44 -8.15
C ILE A 15 -15.47 -4.21 -7.79
N CYS A 16 -16.10 -3.09 -7.44
CA CYS A 16 -15.37 -1.88 -7.03
C CYS A 16 -14.47 -2.12 -5.80
N VAL A 17 -14.99 -2.82 -4.77
CA VAL A 17 -14.21 -3.14 -3.57
C VAL A 17 -13.04 -4.07 -3.89
N ALA A 18 -13.24 -5.06 -4.76
CA ALA A 18 -12.18 -5.97 -5.18
C ALA A 18 -11.04 -5.23 -5.90
N ILE A 19 -11.36 -4.33 -6.83
CA ILE A 19 -10.36 -3.55 -7.57
C ILE A 19 -9.58 -2.60 -6.63
N LEU A 20 -10.25 -1.97 -5.66
CA LEU A 20 -9.59 -1.08 -4.70
C LEU A 20 -8.60 -1.80 -3.77
N SER A 21 -8.85 -3.07 -3.45
CA SER A 21 -7.95 -3.85 -2.59
C SER A 21 -6.57 -4.12 -3.23
N GLY A 22 -6.49 -4.11 -4.57
CA GLY A 22 -5.23 -4.26 -5.30
C GLY A 22 -4.32 -3.04 -5.24
N CYS A 23 -4.88 -1.82 -5.14
CA CYS A 23 -4.09 -0.58 -5.16
C CYS A 23 -3.31 -0.32 -3.85
N ALA A 24 -3.64 -1.02 -2.76
CA ALA A 24 -3.00 -0.88 -1.45
C ALA A 24 -2.24 -2.14 -1.00
N SER A 25 -2.07 -3.11 -1.91
CA SER A 25 -1.34 -4.35 -1.62
C SER A 25 0.16 -4.06 -1.59
N ALA A 26 0.64 -3.52 -0.46
CA ALA A 26 2.07 -3.39 -0.20
C ALA A 26 2.69 -4.78 0.00
N PRO A 27 3.95 -4.98 -0.41
CA PRO A 27 4.69 -6.18 -0.03
C PRO A 27 4.75 -6.30 1.50
N VAL A 28 4.52 -7.50 2.02
CA VAL A 28 4.68 -7.78 3.44
C VAL A 28 6.11 -8.25 3.72
N PRO A 29 6.64 -8.05 4.93
CA PRO A 29 8.00 -8.53 5.26
C PRO A 29 8.20 -10.03 4.99
N ALA A 30 7.14 -10.83 5.09
CA ALA A 30 7.17 -12.26 4.80
C ALA A 30 7.51 -12.59 3.33
N ASP A 31 7.20 -11.71 2.37
CA ASP A 31 7.51 -11.89 0.94
C ASP A 31 9.03 -11.96 0.68
N TYR A 32 9.82 -11.45 1.63
CA TYR A 32 11.28 -11.35 1.55
C TYR A 32 11.98 -12.34 2.49
N ALA A 33 11.26 -13.22 3.17
CA ALA A 33 11.83 -14.09 4.21
C ALA A 33 12.96 -15.01 3.71
N SER A 34 12.90 -15.41 2.44
CA SER A 34 13.89 -16.29 1.81
C SER A 34 15.00 -15.52 1.06
N GLN A 35 14.99 -14.19 1.10
CA GLN A 35 15.96 -13.39 0.37
C GLN A 35 17.27 -13.25 1.15
N THR A 36 18.37 -13.30 0.42
CA THR A 36 19.72 -13.12 0.98
C THR A 36 20.38 -11.87 0.39
N PRO A 37 21.09 -11.07 1.21
CA PRO A 37 21.34 -11.26 2.64
C PRO A 37 20.10 -11.06 3.51
N VAL A 38 20.04 -11.74 4.66
CA VAL A 38 18.94 -11.61 5.63
C VAL A 38 18.84 -10.16 6.12
N LEU A 39 17.65 -9.58 6.10
CA LEU A 39 17.39 -8.24 6.59
C LEU A 39 17.51 -8.18 8.13
N ASP A 40 18.67 -7.73 8.63
CA ASP A 40 18.87 -7.40 10.05
C ASP A 40 18.71 -5.89 10.28
N LEU A 41 17.54 -5.47 10.76
CA LEU A 41 17.22 -4.06 11.05
C LEU A 41 18.17 -3.43 12.08
N ARG A 42 18.78 -4.23 12.97
CA ARG A 42 19.72 -3.71 13.97
C ARG A 42 21.00 -3.20 13.32
N THR A 43 21.42 -3.81 12.22
CA THR A 43 22.64 -3.45 11.51
C THR A 43 22.39 -2.69 10.21
N TYR A 44 21.18 -2.76 9.66
CA TYR A 44 20.80 -2.17 8.37
C TYR A 44 21.11 -0.67 8.30
N PHE A 45 21.00 0.02 9.43
CA PHE A 45 21.20 1.47 9.55
C PHE A 45 22.56 1.88 10.12
N ASN A 46 23.53 0.97 10.20
CA ASN A 46 24.85 1.28 10.76
C ASN A 46 25.81 2.00 9.78
N GLY A 47 25.38 2.21 8.53
CA GLY A 47 26.16 2.94 7.52
C GLY A 47 26.10 4.47 7.68
N ASN A 48 26.78 5.20 6.81
CA ASN A 48 26.69 6.66 6.76
C ASN A 48 25.31 7.09 6.23
N ILE A 49 24.40 7.46 7.13
CA ILE A 49 23.06 7.91 6.77
C ILE A 49 23.08 9.42 6.48
N THR A 50 22.65 9.80 5.27
CA THR A 50 22.40 11.20 4.91
C THR A 50 20.89 11.45 4.92
N ALA A 51 20.44 12.35 5.80
CA ALA A 51 19.06 12.82 5.80
C ALA A 51 18.89 13.98 4.82
N HIS A 52 17.93 13.86 3.91
CA HIS A 52 17.51 14.95 3.01
C HIS A 52 16.15 15.49 3.49
N GLY A 53 16.07 16.78 3.78
CA GLY A 53 14.81 17.45 4.14
C GLY A 53 14.13 18.08 2.93
N VAL A 54 12.80 17.98 2.86
CA VAL A 54 11.97 18.69 1.88
C VAL A 54 10.77 19.32 2.60
N PHE A 55 10.41 20.55 2.24
CA PHE A 55 9.18 21.18 2.69
C PHE A 55 8.16 21.09 1.56
N THR A 56 7.04 20.42 1.82
CA THR A 56 5.92 20.30 0.87
C THR A 56 4.64 20.74 1.54
N ASP A 57 3.76 21.41 0.80
CA ASP A 57 2.37 21.60 1.24
C ASP A 57 1.60 20.26 1.23
N ARG A 58 0.38 20.21 1.78
CA ARG A 58 -0.44 18.99 1.83
C ARG A 58 -0.81 18.47 0.43
N ALA A 59 -0.82 19.31 -0.59
CA ALA A 59 -1.01 18.95 -1.98
C ALA A 59 0.28 18.45 -2.67
N GLY A 60 1.41 18.36 -1.95
CA GLY A 60 2.68 17.88 -2.49
C GLY A 60 3.42 18.91 -3.34
N LYS A 61 3.04 20.20 -3.30
CA LYS A 61 3.79 21.27 -3.95
C LYS A 61 5.03 21.60 -3.13
N VAL A 62 6.16 21.73 -3.83
CA VAL A 62 7.45 22.23 -3.32
C VAL A 62 7.58 23.74 -3.54
#